data_AF-A0A132BSI3-F1
#
_entry.id   AF-A0A132BSI3-F1
#
_cell.length_a   1.000
_cell.length_b   1.000
_cell.length_c   1.000
_cell.angle_alpha   90.00
_cell.angle_beta   90.00
_cell.angle_gamma   90.00
#
_symmetry.space_group_name_H-M   'P 1'
#
loop_
_entity.id
_entity.type
_entity.pdbx_description
1 polymer ?
#
loop_
_entity_poly.entity_id
_entity_poly.type
_entity_poly.pdbx_seq_one_letter_code
_entity_poly.pdbx_strand_id
1 'polypeptide(L)'
;MPGGQAFAIKPVARGVHTNVTVYTNRRSYYFNVEEVRSPTFYVVQFRYPEDAARPTRAIAAQAPNYNYGASARTEFTPTRIWDDGTFTYFAFPRNAPVPAIFRYAGGRERTVNTQTPEDGVIRVNGVNRQWVLRLGEEVVCIEAILRNTAAKVMEPSASVT
;
A
#
# COMPACT_ATOMS: atom_id res chain seq x y z
N MET A 1 6.75 -11.06 29.64
CA MET A 1 6.99 -9.83 28.88
C MET A 1 7.60 -10.20 27.54
N PRO A 2 6.85 -10.18 26.43
CA PRO A 2 7.41 -10.44 25.10
C PRO A 2 7.99 -9.15 24.51
N GLY A 3 9.14 -9.23 23.81
CA GLY A 3 9.62 -8.15 22.93
C GLY A 3 10.92 -7.43 23.32
N GLY A 4 12.02 -8.16 23.53
CA GLY A 4 13.40 -7.86 23.09
C GLY A 4 14.05 -6.46 23.14
N GLN A 5 13.52 -5.43 23.81
CA GLN A 5 14.12 -4.07 23.82
C GLN A 5 14.00 -3.33 25.16
N ALA A 6 13.89 -4.05 26.29
CA ALA A 6 13.81 -3.44 27.61
C ALA A 6 14.91 -3.96 28.52
N PHE A 7 15.66 -3.05 29.15
CA PHE A 7 16.62 -3.34 30.21
C PHE A 7 16.10 -2.75 31.52
N ALA A 8 16.08 -3.55 32.58
CA ALA A 8 15.66 -3.12 33.91
C ALA A 8 16.89 -2.96 34.80
N ILE A 9 17.00 -1.81 35.47
CA ILE A 9 18.09 -1.51 36.40
C ILE A 9 17.48 -1.30 37.79
N LYS A 10 17.98 -2.05 38.77
CA LYS A 10 17.56 -1.94 40.17
C LYS A 10 18.79 -1.68 41.05
N PRO A 11 18.77 -0.66 41.92
CA PRO A 11 19.84 -0.46 42.88
C PRO A 11 19.84 -1.59 43.91
N VAL A 12 21.02 -2.10 44.24
CA VAL A 12 21.22 -3.16 45.24
C VAL A 12 21.78 -2.64 46.57
N ALA A 13 22.13 -1.34 46.62
CA ALA A 13 22.65 -0.66 47.80
C ALA A 13 22.13 0.80 47.83
N ARG A 14 22.15 1.42 49.01
CA ARG A 14 21.68 2.81 49.20
C ARG A 14 22.77 3.82 48.83
N GLY A 15 22.38 4.93 48.21
CA GLY A 15 23.27 6.05 47.85
C GLY A 15 24.19 5.77 46.66
N VAL A 16 23.77 4.88 45.74
CA VAL A 16 24.59 4.49 44.59
C VAL A 16 24.52 5.57 43.50
N HIS A 17 25.71 5.97 43.04
CA HIS A 17 25.93 6.75 41.83
C HIS A 17 26.79 5.92 40.87
N THR A 18 26.26 5.62 39.68
CA THR A 18 26.94 4.76 38.71
C THR A 18 26.63 5.18 37.28
N ASN A 19 27.45 4.73 36.34
CA ASN A 19 27.25 4.97 34.92
C ASN A 19 26.74 3.70 34.25
N VAL A 20 25.79 3.84 33.34
CA VAL A 20 25.30 2.74 32.50
C VAL A 20 25.56 3.09 31.04
N THR A 21 26.24 2.21 30.33
CA THR A 21 26.48 2.34 28.89
C THR A 21 25.74 1.26 28.13
N VAL A 22 24.97 1.66 27.12
CA VAL A 22 24.22 0.75 26.25
C VAL A 22 24.72 0.91 24.82
N TYR A 23 25.30 -0.17 24.29
CA TYR A 23 25.71 -0.25 22.90
C TYR A 23 24.62 -0.92 22.07
N THR A 24 24.21 -0.25 21.00
CA THR A 24 23.34 -0.83 19.98
C THR A 24 24.04 -0.81 18.63
N ASN A 25 23.48 -1.49 17.65
CA ASN A 25 24.00 -1.50 16.28
C ASN A 25 24.00 -0.11 15.61
N ARG A 26 23.25 0.86 16.13
CA ARG A 26 23.05 2.18 15.50
C ARG A 26 23.52 3.35 16.36
N ARG A 27 23.50 3.20 17.68
CA ARG A 27 23.73 4.29 18.65
C ARG A 27 24.35 3.75 19.94
N SER A 28 25.13 4.58 20.61
CA SER A 28 25.67 4.30 21.96
C SER A 28 25.06 5.29 22.95
N TYR A 29 24.56 4.81 24.08
CA TYR A 29 23.96 5.63 25.13
C TYR A 29 24.81 5.60 26.39
N TYR A 30 24.96 6.75 27.04
CA TYR A 30 25.65 6.90 28.32
C TYR A 30 24.68 7.54 29.29
N PHE A 31 24.36 6.82 30.36
CA PHE A 31 23.47 7.26 31.42
C PHE A 31 24.27 7.46 32.70
N ASN A 32 24.09 8.59 33.35
CA ASN A 32 24.41 8.73 34.76
C ASN A 32 23.18 8.30 35.56
N VAL A 33 23.36 7.36 36.47
CA VAL A 33 22.29 6.77 37.27
C VAL A 33 22.56 7.06 38.74
N GLU A 34 21.58 7.68 39.38
CA GLU A 34 21.62 8.03 40.80
C GLU A 34 20.34 7.59 41.50
N GLU A 35 20.46 7.14 42.74
CA GLU A 35 19.30 6.83 43.56
C GLU A 35 18.67 8.13 44.10
N VAL A 36 17.51 8.51 43.55
CA VAL A 36 16.73 9.67 43.98
C VAL A 36 15.37 9.25 44.53
N ARG A 37 14.95 9.87 45.64
CA ARG A 37 13.64 9.61 46.27
C ARG A 37 12.49 10.32 45.58
N SER A 38 12.76 11.40 44.84
CA SER A 38 11.78 12.15 44.04
C SER A 38 12.51 13.16 43.13
N PRO A 39 12.08 13.36 41.87
CA PRO A 39 11.08 12.58 41.13
C PRO A 39 11.64 11.23 40.63
N THR A 40 10.80 10.20 40.56
CA THR A 40 11.20 8.86 40.07
C THR A 40 10.76 8.65 38.62
N PHE A 41 11.71 8.38 37.73
CA PHE A 41 11.43 8.06 36.32
C PHE A 41 11.42 6.55 36.11
N TYR A 42 10.23 5.96 35.93
CA TYR A 42 10.06 4.51 35.80
C TYR A 42 10.27 3.99 34.36
N VAL A 43 10.08 4.85 33.36
CA VAL A 43 10.20 4.49 31.94
C VAL A 43 10.87 5.64 31.20
N VAL A 44 11.95 5.33 30.49
CA VAL A 44 12.63 6.26 29.58
C VAL A 44 12.46 5.71 28.16
N GLN A 45 11.79 6.49 27.30
CA GLN A 45 11.57 6.13 25.90
C GLN A 45 12.26 7.14 24.99
N PHE A 46 12.98 6.64 23.99
CA PHE A 46 13.59 7.46 22.94
C PHE A 46 12.71 7.47 21.69
N ARG A 47 12.50 8.65 21.10
CA ARG A 47 11.90 8.81 19.78
C ARG A 47 12.94 9.42 18.85
N TYR A 48 13.12 8.85 17.66
CA TYR A 48 14.11 9.31 16.68
C TYR A 48 13.43 10.05 15.53
N PRO A 49 13.73 11.34 15.31
CA PRO A 49 13.06 12.14 14.29
C PRO A 49 13.41 11.70 12.86
N GLU A 50 14.58 11.11 12.62
CA GLU A 50 14.96 10.56 11.32
C GLU A 50 14.12 9.34 10.87
N ASP A 51 13.56 8.57 11.81
CA ASP A 51 12.61 7.49 11.48
C ASP A 51 11.23 8.07 11.09
N ALA A 52 10.89 9.26 11.60
CA ALA A 52 9.70 10.01 11.19
C ALA A 52 9.91 10.76 9.86
N ALA A 53 11.15 11.08 9.51
CA ALA A 53 11.53 11.75 8.27
C ALA A 53 11.70 10.77 7.10
N ARG A 54 10.90 9.70 7.02
CA ARG A 54 10.71 9.04 5.71
C ARG A 54 10.08 10.10 4.81
N PRO A 55 10.76 10.53 3.73
CA PRO A 55 10.10 11.40 2.77
C PRO A 55 8.89 10.61 2.28
N THR A 56 7.69 11.09 2.60
CA THR A 56 6.51 10.72 1.84
C THR A 56 6.87 11.13 0.43
N ARG A 57 7.28 10.18 -0.40
CA ARG A 57 7.32 10.40 -1.85
C ARG A 57 5.91 10.87 -2.14
N ALA A 58 5.76 12.16 -2.41
CA ALA A 58 4.54 12.67 -2.96
C ALA A 58 4.39 11.92 -4.28
N ILE A 59 3.63 10.83 -4.25
CA ILE A 59 3.11 10.24 -5.46
C ILE A 59 2.33 11.40 -6.04
N ALA A 60 2.83 12.01 -7.11
CA ALA A 60 2.09 13.04 -7.82
C ALA A 60 0.71 12.43 -8.03
N ALA A 61 -0.31 13.01 -7.38
CA ALA A 61 -1.65 12.45 -7.40
C ALA A 61 -2.08 12.47 -8.86
N GLN A 62 -1.97 11.32 -9.53
CA GLN A 62 -2.42 11.19 -10.90
C GLN A 62 -3.92 11.38 -10.86
N ALA A 63 -4.43 12.22 -11.78
CA ALA A 63 -5.86 12.40 -11.92
C ALA A 63 -6.50 11.01 -12.09
N PRO A 64 -7.55 10.67 -11.32
CA PRO A 64 -8.10 9.33 -11.36
C PRO A 64 -8.54 8.94 -12.77
N ASN A 65 -8.15 7.76 -13.22
CA ASN A 65 -8.54 7.25 -14.52
C ASN A 65 -9.78 6.35 -14.37
N TYR A 66 -10.83 6.69 -15.12
CA TYR A 66 -12.11 5.98 -15.13
C TYR A 66 -12.35 5.19 -16.43
N ASN A 67 -11.40 5.23 -17.37
CA ASN A 67 -11.60 4.66 -18.70
C ASN A 67 -11.20 3.18 -18.69
N TYR A 68 -12.12 2.32 -18.25
CA TYR A 68 -11.96 0.87 -18.25
C TYR A 68 -13.16 0.22 -18.94
N GLY A 69 -12.89 -0.77 -19.80
CA GLY A 69 -13.89 -1.59 -20.48
C GLY A 69 -13.85 -3.03 -19.99
N ALA A 70 -14.99 -3.71 -20.00
CA ALA A 70 -15.11 -5.13 -19.68
C ALA A 70 -15.42 -5.94 -20.95
N SER A 71 -14.86 -7.14 -21.07
CA SER A 71 -15.06 -8.02 -22.23
C SER A 71 -16.44 -8.65 -22.29
N ALA A 72 -17.10 -8.81 -21.15
CA ALA A 72 -18.41 -9.45 -21.01
C ALA A 72 -19.18 -8.84 -19.84
N ARG A 73 -20.51 -9.00 -19.90
CA ARG A 73 -21.44 -8.52 -18.87
C ARG A 73 -22.12 -9.72 -18.19
N THR A 74 -21.62 -10.06 -17.00
CA THR A 74 -22.10 -11.13 -16.12
C THR A 74 -22.54 -10.53 -14.79
N GLU A 75 -23.02 -11.36 -13.87
CA GLU A 75 -23.45 -10.93 -12.53
C GLU A 75 -22.32 -10.35 -11.68
N PHE A 76 -21.07 -10.73 -11.93
CA PHE A 76 -19.88 -10.23 -11.27
C PHE A 76 -19.12 -9.19 -12.11
N THR A 77 -19.71 -8.64 -13.17
CA THR A 77 -19.07 -7.53 -13.89
C THR A 77 -19.14 -6.25 -13.06
N PRO A 78 -18.01 -5.57 -12.81
CA PRO A 78 -18.01 -4.29 -12.10
C PRO A 78 -18.88 -3.25 -12.83
N THR A 79 -19.64 -2.47 -12.07
CA THR A 79 -20.43 -1.34 -12.61
C THR A 79 -19.57 -0.11 -12.84
N ARG A 80 -18.48 0.05 -12.08
CA ARG A 80 -17.53 1.15 -12.21
C ARG A 80 -16.13 0.67 -11.83
N ILE A 81 -15.14 1.13 -12.59
CA ILE A 81 -13.74 0.83 -12.35
C ILE A 81 -12.95 2.13 -12.47
N TRP A 82 -12.10 2.40 -11.50
CA TRP A 82 -11.23 3.57 -11.52
C TRP A 82 -9.92 3.31 -10.80
N ASP A 83 -8.91 4.11 -11.09
CA ASP A 83 -7.64 4.09 -10.36
C ASP A 83 -7.20 5.50 -9.95
N ASP A 84 -6.41 5.62 -8.89
CA ASP A 84 -5.86 6.88 -8.36
C ASP A 84 -4.35 7.04 -8.61
N GLY A 85 -3.80 6.25 -9.55
CA GLY A 85 -2.36 6.13 -9.78
C GLY A 85 -1.61 5.20 -8.81
N THR A 86 -2.24 4.76 -7.72
CA THR A 86 -1.65 3.83 -6.74
C THR A 86 -2.48 2.55 -6.56
N PHE A 87 -3.79 2.66 -6.52
CA PHE A 87 -4.75 1.58 -6.33
C PHE A 87 -5.79 1.59 -7.46
N THR A 88 -6.31 0.41 -7.78
CA THR A 88 -7.48 0.25 -8.65
C THR A 88 -8.68 -0.21 -7.82
N TYR A 89 -9.83 0.38 -8.08
CA TYR A 89 -11.09 0.18 -7.38
C TYR A 89 -12.10 -0.44 -8.34
N PHE A 90 -12.74 -1.52 -7.90
CA PHE A 90 -13.78 -2.22 -8.64
C PHE A 90 -15.08 -2.14 -7.85
N ALA A 91 -16.06 -1.40 -8.33
CA ALA A 91 -17.38 -1.34 -7.73
C ALA A 91 -18.28 -2.41 -8.34
N PHE A 92 -18.81 -3.29 -7.50
CA PHE A 92 -19.76 -4.34 -7.87
C PHE A 92 -21.18 -3.97 -7.39
N PRO A 93 -22.23 -4.55 -8.00
CA PRO A 93 -23.57 -4.49 -7.44
C PRO A 93 -23.61 -5.06 -6.01
N ARG A 94 -24.48 -4.52 -5.14
CA ARG A 94 -24.56 -4.91 -3.70
C ARG A 94 -24.75 -6.41 -3.44
N ASN A 95 -25.34 -7.14 -4.39
CA ASN A 95 -25.61 -8.58 -4.27
C ASN A 95 -24.83 -9.42 -5.29
N ALA A 96 -23.83 -8.84 -5.95
CA ALA A 96 -23.00 -9.59 -6.89
C ALA A 96 -22.03 -10.50 -6.13
N PRO A 97 -21.79 -11.73 -6.64
CA PRO A 97 -20.73 -12.57 -6.10
C PRO A 97 -19.36 -11.91 -6.29
N VAL A 98 -18.47 -12.08 -5.31
CA VAL A 98 -17.12 -11.49 -5.33
C VAL A 98 -16.16 -12.39 -6.12
N PRO A 99 -15.62 -11.94 -7.27
CA PRO A 99 -14.68 -12.74 -8.05
C PRO A 99 -13.26 -12.66 -7.49
N ALA A 100 -12.41 -13.61 -7.90
CA ALA A 100 -10.97 -13.49 -7.75
C ALA A 100 -10.41 -12.51 -8.79
N ILE A 101 -9.63 -11.52 -8.35
CA ILE A 101 -9.06 -10.48 -9.22
C ILE A 101 -7.57 -10.74 -9.43
N PHE A 102 -7.15 -10.75 -10.69
CA PHE A 102 -5.77 -10.94 -11.10
C PHE A 102 -5.30 -9.77 -11.97
N ARG A 103 -4.04 -9.37 -11.81
CA ARG A 103 -3.39 -8.50 -12.78
C ARG A 103 -2.89 -9.34 -13.95
N TYR A 104 -3.07 -8.87 -15.17
CA TYR A 104 -2.51 -9.51 -16.36
C TYR A 104 -1.37 -8.65 -16.92
N ALA A 105 -0.18 -9.22 -17.00
CA ALA A 105 0.99 -8.52 -17.53
C ALA A 105 1.97 -9.52 -18.15
N GLY A 106 2.49 -9.19 -19.35
CA GLY A 106 3.47 -10.02 -20.04
C GLY A 106 2.96 -11.43 -20.35
N GLY A 107 1.68 -11.57 -20.70
CA GLY A 107 1.06 -12.85 -21.07
C GLY A 107 0.71 -13.77 -19.90
N ARG A 108 0.82 -13.32 -18.65
CA ARG A 108 0.55 -14.14 -17.46
C ARG A 108 -0.30 -13.39 -16.43
N GLU A 109 -1.19 -14.13 -15.79
CA GLU A 109 -1.95 -13.69 -14.62
C GLU A 109 -1.06 -13.71 -13.38
N ARG A 110 -1.23 -12.73 -12.49
CA ARG A 110 -0.56 -12.68 -11.19
C ARG A 110 -1.56 -12.29 -10.11
N THR A 111 -1.47 -12.98 -8.97
CA THR A 111 -2.24 -12.64 -7.77
C THR A 111 -1.87 -11.25 -7.27
N VAL A 112 -2.87 -10.56 -6.73
CA VAL A 112 -2.75 -9.23 -6.15
C VAL A 112 -3.37 -9.24 -4.77
N ASN A 113 -2.92 -8.32 -3.92
CA ASN A 113 -3.55 -8.14 -2.63
C ASN A 113 -4.82 -7.31 -2.84
N THR A 114 -5.96 -7.89 -2.52
CA THR A 114 -7.25 -7.23 -2.47
C THR A 114 -7.58 -6.92 -1.02
N GLN A 115 -8.26 -5.80 -0.79
CA GLN A 115 -8.84 -5.48 0.52
C GLN A 115 -10.31 -5.89 0.53
N THR A 116 -10.84 -6.10 1.73
CA THR A 116 -12.26 -6.45 1.92
C THR A 116 -13.15 -5.43 1.21
N PRO A 117 -14.18 -5.89 0.46
CA PRO A 117 -15.13 -4.98 -0.14
C PRO A 117 -15.80 -4.10 0.93
N GLU A 118 -15.74 -2.79 0.78
CA GLU A 118 -16.50 -1.83 1.58
C GLU A 118 -17.53 -1.17 0.65
N ASP A 119 -18.81 -1.20 1.03
CA ASP A 119 -19.92 -0.69 0.19
C ASP A 119 -19.95 -1.22 -1.26
N GLY A 120 -19.51 -2.46 -1.46
CA GLY A 120 -19.45 -3.10 -2.79
C GLY A 120 -18.24 -2.67 -3.63
N VAL A 121 -17.27 -1.96 -3.06
CA VAL A 121 -16.04 -1.54 -3.73
C VAL A 121 -14.86 -2.36 -3.25
N ILE A 122 -14.21 -3.08 -4.16
CA ILE A 122 -12.97 -3.82 -3.90
C ILE A 122 -11.79 -2.95 -4.29
N ARG A 123 -10.91 -2.68 -3.33
CA ARG A 123 -9.64 -1.99 -3.55
C ARG A 123 -8.52 -2.99 -3.77
N VAL A 124 -7.73 -2.75 -4.82
CA VAL A 124 -6.63 -3.61 -5.25
C VAL A 124 -5.32 -2.81 -5.28
N ASN A 125 -4.24 -3.42 -4.80
CA ASN A 125 -2.92 -2.81 -4.83
C ASN A 125 -2.35 -2.72 -6.26
N GLY A 126 -2.00 -1.51 -6.68
CA GLY A 126 -1.38 -1.22 -7.97
C GLY A 126 -2.37 -0.84 -9.07
N VAL A 127 -1.85 -0.22 -10.12
CA VAL A 127 -2.58 0.12 -11.35
C VAL A 127 -2.07 -0.77 -12.48
N ASN A 128 -2.99 -1.29 -13.30
CA ASN A 128 -2.64 -2.09 -14.46
C ASN A 128 -3.58 -1.85 -15.63
N ARG A 129 -3.06 -2.04 -16.85
CA ARG A 129 -3.86 -1.91 -18.08
C ARG A 129 -4.83 -3.04 -18.28
N GLN A 130 -4.51 -4.24 -17.81
CA GLN A 130 -5.34 -5.43 -18.02
C GLN A 130 -5.57 -6.18 -16.70
N TRP A 131 -6.81 -6.52 -16.42
CA TRP A 131 -7.21 -7.32 -15.27
C TRP A 131 -8.05 -8.50 -15.72
N VAL A 132 -8.00 -9.57 -14.93
CA VAL A 132 -8.82 -10.76 -15.15
C VAL A 132 -9.59 -11.02 -13.88
N LEU A 133 -10.92 -11.07 -13.99
CA LEU A 133 -11.84 -11.44 -12.93
C LEU A 133 -12.32 -12.87 -13.19
N ARG A 134 -12.20 -13.73 -12.19
CA ARG A 134 -12.60 -15.14 -12.27
C ARG A 134 -13.62 -15.49 -11.20
N LEU A 135 -14.67 -16.19 -11.59
CA LEU A 135 -15.65 -16.77 -10.67
C LEU A 135 -16.05 -18.16 -11.17
N GLY A 136 -15.56 -19.21 -10.49
CA GLY A 136 -15.67 -20.57 -11.01
C GLY A 136 -14.97 -20.70 -12.38
N GLU A 137 -15.72 -21.12 -13.40
CA GLU A 137 -15.24 -21.25 -14.78
C GLU A 137 -15.43 -19.95 -15.61
N GLU A 138 -16.14 -18.96 -15.08
CA GLU A 138 -16.40 -17.70 -15.79
C GLU A 138 -15.22 -16.73 -15.67
N VAL A 139 -14.94 -16.03 -16.78
CA VAL A 139 -13.82 -15.09 -16.91
C VAL A 139 -14.30 -13.78 -17.54
N VAL A 140 -13.98 -12.66 -16.88
CA VAL A 140 -14.19 -11.30 -17.41
C VAL A 140 -12.85 -10.58 -17.47
N CYS A 141 -12.47 -10.15 -18.68
CA CYS A 141 -11.28 -9.33 -18.90
C CYS A 141 -11.64 -7.85 -18.80
N ILE A 142 -10.83 -7.09 -18.07
CA ILE A 142 -10.96 -5.63 -17.95
C ILE A 142 -9.74 -5.00 -18.61
N GLU A 143 -9.96 -4.00 -19.46
CA GLU A 143 -8.90 -3.27 -20.14
C GLU A 143 -9.03 -1.76 -19.95
N ALA A 144 -7.92 -1.09 -19.63
CA ALA A 144 -7.83 0.36 -19.60
C ALA A 144 -7.86 0.91 -21.03
N ILE A 145 -8.87 1.71 -21.33
CA ILE A 145 -9.03 2.41 -22.60
C ILE A 145 -8.17 3.66 -22.53
N LEU A 146 -7.00 3.60 -23.16
CA LEU A 146 -6.15 4.78 -23.29
C LEU A 146 -6.89 5.84 -24.11
N ARG A 147 -7.06 7.04 -23.55
CA ARG A 147 -7.44 8.21 -24.35
C ARG A 147 -6.29 8.46 -25.32
N ASN A 148 -6.46 8.07 -26.57
CA ASN A 148 -5.47 8.31 -27.61
C ASN A 148 -5.35 9.82 -27.85
N THR A 149 -4.35 10.48 -27.26
CA THR A 149 -3.95 11.85 -27.62
C THR A 149 -3.07 11.89 -28.88
N ALA A 150 -3.20 10.90 -29.77
CA ALA A 150 -2.64 10.92 -31.10
C ALA A 150 -3.67 10.46 -32.14
N ALA A 151 -4.69 11.30 -32.38
CA ALA A 151 -5.21 11.43 -33.73
C ALA A 151 -4.13 12.17 -34.56
N LYS A 152 -3.05 11.47 -34.91
CA LYS A 152 -2.19 11.92 -36.01
C LYS A 152 -3.09 11.86 -37.23
N VAL A 153 -3.34 13.02 -37.83
CA VAL A 153 -4.00 13.18 -39.12
C VAL A 153 -3.35 12.19 -40.08
N MET A 154 -4.05 11.08 -40.35
CA MET A 154 -3.77 10.24 -41.49
C MET A 154 -4.42 10.97 -42.65
N GLU A 155 -3.68 11.93 -43.22
CA GLU A 155 -4.02 12.48 -44.52
C GLU A 155 -4.12 11.30 -45.51
N PRO A 156 -5.18 11.20 -46.31
CA PRO A 156 -5.21 10.19 -47.36
C PRO A 156 -4.12 10.54 -48.36
N SER A 157 -3.07 9.71 -48.39
CA SER A 157 -2.17 9.65 -49.53
C SER A 157 -3.01 9.22 -50.73
N ALA A 158 -3.43 10.20 -51.53
CA ALA A 158 -3.88 9.95 -52.88
C ALA A 158 -2.70 9.32 -53.64
N SER A 159 -2.88 8.07 -54.05
CA SER A 159 -2.16 7.48 -55.18
C SER A 159 -3.10 7.52 -56.39
N VAL A 160 -2.51 7.39 -57.60
CA VAL A 160 -3.11 7.37 -58.97
C VAL A 160 -2.95 8.75 -59.63
N THR A 161 -2.20 8.96 -60.73
CA THR A 161 -1.51 8.12 -61.73
C THR A 161 -0.31 8.91 -62.27
#